data_AF-A0A7Y0S1C5-F1
#
_entry.id   AF-A0A7Y0S1C5-F1
#
_cell.length_a   1.000
_cell.length_b   1.000
_cell.length_c   1.000
_cell.angle_alpha   90.00
_cell.angle_beta   90.00
_cell.angle_gamma   90.00
#
_symmetry.space_group_name_H-M   'P 1'
#
loop_
_entity.id
_entity.type
_entity.pdbx_description
1 polymer ?
#
loop_
_entity_poly.entity_id
_entity_poly.type
_entity_poly.pdbx_seq_one_letter_code
_entity_poly.pdbx_strand_id
1 'polypeptide(L)' 'VDHIRAGIVNRNRQLTGASGDAPFGGPGASGNLRPSAYYAADYCAYPMASMEGQETVLPATLSPGVAL' A
#
# COMPACT_ATOMS: atom_id res chain seq x y z
N VAL A 1 -10.84 21.88 8.52
CA VAL A 1 -10.90 20.49 9.06
C VAL A 1 -9.49 20.13 9.54
N ASP A 2 -8.68 21.12 9.94
CA ASP A 2 -7.24 21.02 9.72
C ASP A 2 -6.50 20.49 10.96
N HIS A 3 -7.27 19.99 11.93
CA HIS A 3 -6.78 19.55 13.25
C HIS A 3 -7.34 18.18 13.69
N ILE A 4 -8.25 17.56 12.92
CA ILE A 4 -8.83 16.26 13.31
C ILE A 4 -7.88 15.12 12.96
N ARG A 5 -7.69 14.18 13.90
CA ARG A 5 -6.86 12.98 13.74
C ARG A 5 -7.73 11.74 13.91
N ALA A 6 -8.54 11.43 12.90
CA ALA A 6 -9.45 10.29 12.88
C ALA A 6 -9.48 9.66 11.48
N GLY A 7 -9.84 8.37 11.40
CA GLY A 7 -9.90 7.63 10.14
C GLY A 7 -11.12 7.96 9.29
N ILE A 8 -12.24 8.29 9.93
CA ILE A 8 -13.50 8.64 9.28
C ILE A 8 -13.97 9.99 9.83
N VAL A 9 -14.18 10.96 8.95
CA VAL A 9 -14.58 12.33 9.32
C VAL A 9 -15.75 12.74 8.43
N ASN A 10 -16.94 12.79 9.02
CA ASN A 10 -18.16 13.14 8.31
C ASN A 10 -18.59 14.58 8.64
N ARG A 11 -19.04 15.34 7.63
CA ARG A 11 -19.64 16.67 7.80
C ARG A 11 -21.09 16.64 7.32
N ASN A 12 -22.03 17.09 8.16
CA ASN A 12 -23.47 17.07 7.88
C ASN A 12 -24.03 15.67 7.52
N ARG A 13 -23.41 14.62 8.06
CA ARG A 13 -23.79 13.21 7.92
C ARG A 13 -23.53 12.48 9.24
N GLN A 14 -24.25 11.39 9.49
CA GLN A 14 -24.10 10.59 10.70
C GLN A 14 -22.70 9.96 10.82
N LEU A 15 -22.20 9.77 12.04
CA LEU A 15 -20.89 9.13 12.28
C LEU A 15 -20.85 7.65 11.87
N THR A 16 -21.99 6.96 11.96
CA THR A 16 -22.14 5.55 11.56
C THR A 16 -22.17 5.34 10.05
N GLY A 17 -22.19 6.41 9.25
CA GLY A 17 -22.15 6.33 7.79
C GLY A 17 -20.72 6.21 7.28
N ALA A 18 -20.44 5.17 6.51
CA ALA A 18 -19.16 4.95 5.82
C ALA A 18 -19.40 4.32 4.44
N SER A 19 -18.47 4.55 3.51
CA SER A 19 -18.49 3.91 2.19
C SER A 19 -17.63 2.65 2.20
N GLY A 20 -18.13 1.56 1.63
CA GLY A 20 -17.33 0.34 1.40
C GLY A 20 -16.23 0.52 0.36
N ASP A 21 -16.38 1.51 -0.53
CA ASP A 21 -15.42 1.86 -1.58
C ASP A 21 -14.32 2.82 -1.10
N ALA A 22 -14.29 3.14 0.19
CA ALA A 22 -13.23 3.92 0.82
C ALA A 22 -12.51 3.08 1.90
N PRO A 23 -11.27 3.44 2.28
CA PRO A 23 -10.61 2.79 3.40
C PRO A 23 -11.35 3.02 4.72
N PHE A 24 -11.39 2.00 5.57
CA PHE A 24 -11.99 2.11 6.91
C PHE A 24 -10.98 1.67 7.98
N GLY A 25 -10.40 2.64 8.70
CA GLY A 25 -9.46 2.37 9.79
C GLY A 25 -9.01 3.63 10.50
N GLY A 26 -8.96 3.60 11.84
CA GLY A 26 -8.59 4.73 12.68
C GLY A 26 -7.08 4.80 13.00
N PRO A 27 -6.52 6.00 13.20
CA PRO A 27 -5.15 6.17 13.69
C PRO A 27 -5.05 5.96 15.22
N GLY A 28 -3.83 5.98 15.74
CA GLY A 28 -3.56 5.89 17.19
C GLY A 28 -3.97 4.54 17.77
N ALA A 29 -4.60 4.54 18.95
CA ALA A 29 -5.03 3.30 19.62
C ALA A 29 -6.19 2.57 18.89
N SER A 30 -6.79 3.17 17.86
CA SER A 30 -7.89 2.59 17.09
C SER A 30 -7.45 1.63 15.98
N GLY A 31 -6.14 1.44 15.78
CA GLY A 31 -5.63 0.54 14.75
C GLY A 31 -4.10 0.46 14.73
N ASN A 32 -3.58 -0.18 13.69
CA ASN A 32 -2.15 -0.40 13.48
C ASN A 32 -1.69 0.02 12.08
N LEU A 33 -2.35 1.04 11.51
CA LEU A 33 -2.11 1.56 10.16
C LEU A 33 -2.36 0.53 9.02
N ARG A 34 -3.24 -0.45 9.25
CA ARG A 34 -3.75 -1.37 8.23
C ARG A 34 -5.28 -1.22 8.10
N PRO A 35 -5.77 -0.16 7.43
CA PRO A 35 -7.20 0.05 7.27
C PRO A 35 -7.84 -1.09 6.46
N SER A 36 -9.11 -1.39 6.75
CA SER A 36 -9.91 -2.40 6.04
C SER A 36 -10.84 -1.71 5.03
N ALA A 37 -12.00 -2.31 4.77
CA ALA A 37 -12.89 -1.97 3.66
C ALA A 37 -12.12 -1.99 2.34
N TYR A 38 -12.06 -0.88 1.58
CA TYR A 38 -11.40 -0.87 0.27
C TYR A 38 -9.92 -1.25 0.32
N TYR A 39 -9.19 -0.86 1.38
CA TYR A 39 -7.77 -1.19 1.56
C TYR A 39 -7.52 -2.55 2.20
N ALA A 40 -8.56 -3.38 2.40
CA ALA A 40 -8.36 -4.75 2.88
C ALA A 40 -7.45 -5.55 1.94
N ALA A 41 -7.48 -5.26 0.64
CA ALA A 41 -6.59 -5.88 -0.34
C ALA A 41 -5.10 -5.72 0.02
N ASP A 42 -4.70 -4.56 0.57
CA ASP A 42 -3.32 -4.24 0.90
C ASP A 42 -2.73 -5.15 1.99
N TYR A 43 -3.57 -5.66 2.90
CA TYR A 43 -3.12 -6.62 3.91
C TYR A 43 -3.43 -8.08 3.55
N CYS A 44 -4.24 -8.33 2.52
CA CYS A 44 -4.55 -9.67 2.03
C CYS A 44 -3.50 -10.22 1.06
N ALA A 45 -2.80 -9.34 0.33
CA ALA A 45 -1.77 -9.72 -0.63
C ALA A 45 -0.50 -8.89 -0.42
N TYR A 46 0.66 -9.51 -0.61
CA TYR A 46 1.93 -8.81 -0.70
C TYR A 46 2.34 -8.68 -2.17
N PRO A 47 2.99 -7.58 -2.58
CA PRO A 47 3.44 -7.43 -3.95
C PRO A 47 4.63 -8.35 -4.23
N MET A 48 4.60 -9.01 -5.39
CA MET A 48 5.76 -9.69 -5.98
C MET A 48 6.11 -8.95 -7.28
N ALA A 49 7.37 -8.53 -7.41
CA ALA A 49 7.87 -7.88 -8.62
C ALA A 49 9.01 -8.72 -9.21
N SER A 50 8.98 -8.91 -10.53
CA SER A 50 9.95 -9.73 -11.27
C SER A 50 10.54 -8.92 -12.43
N MET A 51 11.81 -9.20 -12.76
CA MET A 51 12.42 -8.82 -14.04
C MET A 51 12.73 -10.11 -14.78
N GLU A 52 12.18 -10.27 -15.97
CA GLU A 52 12.27 -11.51 -16.74
C GLU A 52 13.00 -11.26 -18.06
N GLY A 53 13.94 -12.16 -18.39
CA GLY A 53 14.61 -12.23 -19.68
C GLY A 53 14.45 -13.64 -20.24
N GLN A 54 14.46 -13.77 -21.58
CA GLN A 54 14.28 -15.09 -22.22
C GLN A 54 15.45 -16.04 -21.96
N GLU A 55 16.66 -15.50 -21.83
CA GLU A 55 17.89 -16.25 -21.61
C GLU A 55 18.90 -15.43 -20.80
N THR A 56 19.88 -16.12 -20.21
CA THR A 56 21.00 -15.48 -19.51
C THR A 56 22.01 -14.96 -20.53
N VAL A 57 22.12 -13.64 -20.65
CA VAL A 57 23.09 -12.98 -21.54
C VAL A 57 24.17 -12.25 -20.75
N LEU A 58 25.38 -12.19 -21.32
CA LEU A 58 26.41 -11.28 -20.80
C LEU A 58 25.99 -9.82 -21.06
N PRO A 59 26.26 -8.89 -20.14
CA PRO A 59 26.05 -7.48 -20.42
C PRO A 59 27.03 -6.99 -21.50
N ALA A 60 26.62 -5.99 -22.29
CA ALA A 60 27.47 -5.43 -23.36
C ALA A 60 28.79 -4.83 -22.84
N THR A 61 28.83 -4.43 -21.57
CA THR A 61 30.03 -3.96 -20.89
C THR A 61 30.12 -4.67 -19.55
N LEU A 62 31.20 -5.40 -19.32
CA LEU A 62 31.46 -6.05 -18.03
C LEU A 62 31.77 -5.01 -16.95
N SER A 63 31.35 -5.29 -15.72
CA SER A 63 31.70 -4.46 -14.56
C SER A 63 33.23 -4.48 -14.32
N PRO A 64 33.83 -3.37 -13.84
CA PRO A 64 35.26 -3.32 -13.54
C PRO A 64 35.71 -4.47 -12.64
N GLY A 65 36.82 -5.14 -12.99
CA GLY A 65 37.39 -6.25 -12.21
C GLY A 65 36.83 -7.65 -12.53
N VAL A 66 35.85 -7.76 -13.43
CA VAL A 66 35.33 -9.06 -13.90
C VAL A 66 36.04 -9.47 -15.20
N ALA A 67 36.69 -10.63 -15.19
CA ALA A 67 37.28 -11.29 -16.37
C ALA A 67 36.63 -12.68 -16.56
N LEU A 68 36.50 -13.11 -17.81
CA LEU A 68 35.93 -14.42 -18.18
C LEU A 68 37.00 -15.51 -18.22
#